data_AF-A0AAW7K472-F1
#
_entry.id   AF-A0AAW7K472-F1
#
_cell.length_a   1.000
_cell.length_b   1.000
_cell.length_c   1.000
_cell.angle_alpha   90.00
_cell.angle_beta   90.00
_cell.angle_gamma   90.00
#
_symmetry.space_group_name_H-M   'P 1'
#
loop_
_entity.id
_entity.type
_entity.pdbx_description
1 polymer ?
#
loop_
_entity_poly.entity_id
_entity_poly.type
_entity_poly.pdbx_seq_one_letter_code
_entity_poly.pdbx_strand_id
1 'polypeptide(L)'
;MGQYFNWVNFDKNEIIEDWPWPNGNKLHESAYLGCEETDAALTMLAGDWAGDFVAFLGDYATFENETHPKRREAELRLAGTYCEEYIYSCADICGRFDYTRDHPETRHPVYEDDDVYETWVPYDGPFDVAIRCYRYVVNETKKEFVDRFCTAVRYIDKNTGEIVRYDPFPELMCSQTGWLEDPENEIEGRWFGDTVRPSDEHPGDGYATVAQNYSYWAPPSITCSDEEIMRIVAEYGLDIADEDILAQIDARLP
;
A
#
# COMPACT_ATOMS: atom_id res chain seq x y z
N MET A 1 -5.75 -4.84 20.71
CA MET A 1 -5.68 -5.54 19.42
C MET A 1 -5.08 -4.55 18.43
N GLY A 2 -4.35 -5.01 17.41
CA GLY A 2 -3.84 -4.12 16.36
C GLY A 2 -4.94 -3.81 15.34
N GLN A 3 -4.77 -2.75 14.57
CA GLN A 3 -5.65 -2.40 13.45
C GLN A 3 -5.19 -3.13 12.18
N TYR A 4 -6.16 -3.59 11.41
CA TYR A 4 -5.94 -4.23 10.11
C TYR A 4 -6.42 -3.31 9.00
N PHE A 5 -5.76 -3.37 7.84
CA PHE A 5 -5.96 -2.46 6.74
C PHE A 5 -6.28 -3.22 5.46
N ASN A 6 -7.21 -2.68 4.67
CA ASN A 6 -7.57 -3.18 3.35
C ASN A 6 -7.55 -2.02 2.34
N TRP A 7 -7.26 -2.31 1.08
CA TRP A 7 -7.50 -1.33 0.02
C TRP A 7 -8.98 -1.27 -0.31
N VAL A 8 -9.58 -0.10 -0.11
CA VAL A 8 -11.01 0.12 -0.27
C VAL A 8 -11.26 1.17 -1.35
N ASN A 9 -12.07 0.81 -2.33
CA ASN A 9 -12.66 1.73 -3.29
C ASN A 9 -14.08 2.11 -2.84
N PHE A 10 -14.24 3.32 -2.34
CA PHE A 10 -15.52 3.80 -1.83
C PHE A 10 -16.53 4.16 -2.93
N ASP A 11 -16.08 4.45 -4.16
CA ASP A 11 -17.00 4.76 -5.26
C ASP A 11 -17.70 3.49 -5.78
N LYS A 12 -17.02 2.35 -5.66
CA LYS A 12 -17.51 1.06 -6.15
C LYS A 12 -17.98 0.10 -5.06
N ASN A 13 -17.67 0.40 -3.79
CA ASN A 13 -17.82 -0.54 -2.67
C ASN A 13 -17.08 -1.86 -2.97
N GLU A 14 -15.85 -1.74 -3.44
CA GLU A 14 -14.97 -2.86 -3.75
C GLU A 14 -13.77 -2.82 -2.80
N ILE A 15 -13.25 -4.01 -2.47
CA ILE A 15 -12.03 -4.14 -1.68
C ILE A 15 -11.05 -5.13 -2.31
N ILE A 16 -9.78 -4.96 -1.96
CA ILE A 16 -8.79 -6.02 -2.03
C ILE A 16 -8.64 -6.56 -0.60
N GLU A 17 -9.07 -7.80 -0.40
CA GLU A 17 -8.99 -8.50 0.89
C GLU A 17 -7.55 -8.91 1.22
N ASP A 18 -7.25 -9.25 2.48
CA ASP A 18 -5.92 -9.68 2.94
C ASP A 18 -5.49 -11.08 2.44
N TRP A 19 -6.43 -11.90 2.00
CA TRP A 19 -6.20 -13.20 1.38
C TRP A 19 -6.46 -13.13 -0.15
N PRO A 20 -5.67 -13.82 -0.99
CA PRO A 20 -4.69 -14.87 -0.69
C PRO A 20 -3.24 -14.41 -0.60
N TRP A 21 -2.98 -13.17 -0.20
CA TRP A 21 -1.62 -12.63 -0.17
C TRP A 21 -0.78 -13.32 0.92
N PRO A 22 0.54 -13.44 0.72
CA PRO A 22 1.43 -14.08 1.70
C PRO A 22 1.69 -13.20 2.94
N ASN A 23 1.28 -11.93 2.90
CA ASN A 23 1.55 -10.94 3.95
C ASN A 23 0.41 -10.86 4.95
N GLY A 24 0.69 -10.30 6.13
CA GLY A 24 -0.37 -9.86 7.02
C GLY A 24 -0.97 -8.53 6.58
N ASN A 25 -2.05 -8.14 7.24
CA ASN A 25 -2.89 -6.98 6.94
C ASN A 25 -2.59 -5.77 7.84
N LYS A 26 -1.41 -5.69 8.46
CA LYS A 26 -1.00 -4.46 9.17
C LYS A 26 -0.35 -3.48 8.22
N LEU A 27 -0.45 -2.20 8.54
CA LEU A 27 0.06 -1.10 7.71
C LEU A 27 1.46 -1.32 7.11
N HIS A 28 2.43 -1.73 7.94
CA HIS A 28 3.82 -1.90 7.49
C HIS A 28 4.14 -3.27 6.87
N GLU A 29 3.21 -4.24 6.98
CA GLU A 29 3.31 -5.54 6.34
C GLU A 29 3.02 -5.42 4.84
N SER A 30 2.21 -4.42 4.42
CA SER A 30 1.99 -4.09 3.00
C SER A 30 3.00 -3.06 2.44
N ALA A 31 3.86 -2.45 3.29
CA ALA A 31 4.71 -1.31 2.93
C ALA A 31 6.12 -1.70 2.43
N TYR A 32 6.19 -2.49 1.37
CA TYR A 32 7.45 -2.81 0.70
C TYR A 32 7.28 -2.91 -0.83
N LEU A 33 8.36 -2.62 -1.57
CA LEU A 33 8.36 -2.69 -3.03
C LEU A 33 8.19 -4.16 -3.47
N GLY A 34 7.24 -4.41 -4.37
CA GLY A 34 6.91 -5.76 -4.83
C GLY A 34 5.90 -6.49 -3.94
N CYS A 35 5.27 -5.79 -2.98
CA CYS A 35 4.12 -6.32 -2.25
C CYS A 35 2.95 -6.54 -3.20
N GLU A 36 2.53 -7.79 -3.38
CA GLU A 36 1.53 -8.19 -4.37
C GLU A 36 0.18 -7.53 -4.13
N GLU A 37 -0.25 -7.41 -2.88
CA GLU A 37 -1.48 -6.71 -2.47
C GLU A 37 -1.43 -5.22 -2.88
N THR A 38 -0.31 -4.54 -2.60
CA THR A 38 -0.13 -3.13 -2.94
C THR A 38 -0.01 -2.93 -4.45
N ASP A 39 0.69 -3.82 -5.15
CA ASP A 39 0.78 -3.80 -6.61
C ASP A 39 -0.56 -4.12 -7.27
N ALA A 40 -1.40 -4.96 -6.66
CA ALA A 40 -2.77 -5.21 -7.09
C ALA A 40 -3.60 -3.91 -6.99
N ALA A 41 -3.53 -3.20 -5.87
CA ALA A 41 -4.20 -1.91 -5.70
C ALA A 41 -3.72 -0.86 -6.72
N LEU A 42 -2.40 -0.77 -6.95
CA LEU A 42 -1.82 0.11 -7.97
C LEU A 42 -2.27 -0.28 -9.39
N THR A 43 -2.38 -1.58 -9.68
CA THR A 43 -2.91 -2.08 -10.95
C THR A 43 -4.35 -1.63 -11.16
N MET A 44 -5.18 -1.72 -10.12
CA MET A 44 -6.55 -1.22 -10.17
C MET A 44 -6.60 0.29 -10.35
N LEU A 45 -5.78 1.06 -9.61
CA LEU A 45 -5.69 2.53 -9.73
C LEU A 45 -5.20 3.01 -11.10
N ALA A 46 -4.43 2.19 -11.82
CA ALA A 46 -4.03 2.48 -13.20
C ALA A 46 -5.11 2.16 -14.23
N GLY A 47 -6.17 1.43 -13.85
CA GLY A 47 -7.23 0.94 -14.72
C GLY A 47 -8.60 1.19 -14.12
N ASP A 48 -9.25 0.13 -13.66
CA ASP A 48 -10.67 0.17 -13.28
C ASP A 48 -10.96 1.13 -12.11
N TRP A 49 -10.04 1.35 -11.17
CA TRP A 49 -10.19 2.30 -10.05
C TRP A 49 -9.62 3.69 -10.35
N ALA A 50 -9.26 3.99 -11.59
CA ALA A 50 -8.63 5.26 -11.95
C ALA A 50 -9.57 6.45 -11.69
N GLY A 51 -9.14 7.36 -10.80
CA GLY A 51 -9.89 8.56 -10.45
C GLY A 51 -10.90 8.39 -9.31
N ASP A 52 -11.08 7.17 -8.81
CA ASP A 52 -12.01 6.87 -7.72
C ASP A 52 -11.45 7.31 -6.35
N PHE A 53 -12.32 7.45 -5.37
CA PHE A 53 -11.96 7.61 -3.96
C PHE A 53 -11.51 6.27 -3.39
N VAL A 54 -10.20 6.05 -3.39
CA VAL A 54 -9.56 4.85 -2.84
C VAL A 54 -8.72 5.21 -1.62
N ALA A 55 -8.74 4.36 -0.60
CA ALA A 55 -7.87 4.50 0.58
C ALA A 55 -7.38 3.14 1.07
N PHE A 56 -6.31 3.15 1.86
CA PHE A 56 -5.92 1.99 2.66
C PHE A 56 -6.60 2.11 4.02
N LEU A 57 -7.81 1.56 4.14
CA LEU A 57 -8.70 1.81 5.25
C LEU A 57 -8.45 0.79 6.35
N GLY A 58 -8.23 1.28 7.57
CA GLY A 58 -8.13 0.44 8.73
C GLY A 58 -9.50 0.14 9.36
N ASP A 59 -9.71 -1.10 9.79
CA ASP A 59 -10.96 -1.62 10.39
C ASP A 59 -11.47 -0.80 11.59
N TYR A 60 -10.57 -0.30 12.43
CA TYR A 60 -10.90 0.56 13.57
C TYR A 60 -10.78 2.07 13.30
N ALA A 61 -10.67 2.51 12.05
CA ALA A 61 -10.62 3.94 11.76
C ALA A 61 -11.96 4.62 12.14
N THR A 62 -11.89 5.88 12.58
CA THR A 62 -13.07 6.66 12.94
C THR A 62 -13.02 8.03 12.26
N PHE A 63 -14.17 8.49 11.77
CA PHE A 63 -14.28 9.77 11.05
C PHE A 63 -15.39 10.66 11.62
N GLU A 64 -15.79 10.44 12.87
CA GLU A 64 -16.92 11.14 13.49
C GLU A 64 -16.65 12.64 13.65
N ASN A 65 -17.58 13.47 13.15
CA ASN A 65 -17.52 14.94 13.24
C ASN A 65 -16.32 15.56 12.53
N GLU A 66 -15.92 14.97 11.40
CA GLU A 66 -14.71 15.41 10.72
C GLU A 66 -14.84 16.80 10.08
N THR A 67 -13.77 17.59 10.19
CA THR A 67 -13.65 18.92 9.57
C THR A 67 -12.73 18.94 8.35
N HIS A 68 -11.80 17.99 8.24
CA HIS A 68 -10.97 17.81 7.06
C HIS A 68 -11.80 17.33 5.85
N PRO A 69 -11.76 18.02 4.68
CA PRO A 69 -12.66 17.73 3.57
C PRO A 69 -12.67 16.27 3.10
N LYS A 70 -11.50 15.61 3.08
CA LYS A 70 -11.38 14.23 2.60
C LYS A 70 -11.93 13.20 3.57
N ARG A 71 -11.71 13.38 4.88
CA ARG A 71 -12.26 12.43 5.85
C ARG A 71 -13.73 12.70 6.16
N ARG A 72 -14.21 13.94 5.96
CA ARG A 72 -15.65 14.20 5.86
C ARG A 72 -16.27 13.52 4.64
N GLU A 73 -15.57 13.47 3.51
CA GLU A 73 -16.05 12.71 2.34
C GLU A 73 -16.14 11.20 2.65
N ALA A 74 -15.13 10.63 3.32
CA ALA A 74 -15.18 9.25 3.81
C ALA A 74 -16.33 9.02 4.82
N GLU A 75 -16.50 9.90 5.81
CA GLU A 75 -17.62 9.87 6.79
C GLU A 75 -18.99 9.81 6.08
N LEU A 76 -19.18 10.66 5.07
CA LEU A 76 -20.42 10.69 4.28
C LEU A 76 -20.64 9.40 3.48
N ARG A 77 -19.57 8.79 2.97
CA ARG A 77 -19.61 7.52 2.22
C ARG A 77 -19.91 6.33 3.13
N LEU A 78 -19.39 6.34 4.36
CA LEU A 78 -19.69 5.33 5.38
C LEU A 78 -21.15 5.37 5.83
N ALA A 79 -21.81 6.52 5.70
CA ALA A 79 -23.24 6.69 5.99
C ALA A 79 -23.66 6.25 7.41
N GLY A 80 -22.75 6.40 8.39
CA GLY A 80 -22.96 6.01 9.78
C GLY A 80 -22.57 4.56 10.12
N THR A 81 -22.03 3.81 9.16
CA THR A 81 -21.49 2.45 9.34
C THR A 81 -20.08 2.51 9.91
N TYR A 82 -19.73 1.59 10.81
CA TYR A 82 -18.34 1.46 11.27
C TYR A 82 -17.43 0.98 10.13
N CYS A 83 -16.14 1.32 10.16
CA CYS A 83 -15.22 0.98 9.08
C CYS A 83 -15.11 -0.54 8.88
N GLU A 84 -14.99 -1.32 9.96
CA GLU A 84 -15.00 -2.79 9.92
C GLU A 84 -16.24 -3.34 9.20
N GLU A 85 -17.44 -2.94 9.63
CA GLU A 85 -18.70 -3.36 8.99
C GLU A 85 -18.79 -2.93 7.52
N TYR A 86 -18.30 -1.72 7.19
CA TYR A 86 -18.27 -1.23 5.83
C TYR A 86 -17.34 -2.06 4.93
N ILE A 87 -16.14 -2.36 5.41
CA ILE A 87 -15.19 -3.27 4.73
C ILE A 87 -15.87 -4.61 4.51
N TYR A 88 -16.49 -5.19 5.53
CA TYR A 88 -17.17 -6.47 5.40
C TYR A 88 -18.31 -6.43 4.38
N SER A 89 -19.02 -5.31 4.25
CA SER A 89 -20.11 -5.15 3.28
C SER A 89 -19.66 -5.01 1.83
N CYS A 90 -18.39 -4.66 1.58
CA CYS A 90 -17.88 -4.44 0.23
C CYS A 90 -17.64 -5.74 -0.54
N ALA A 91 -17.67 -5.65 -1.87
CA ALA A 91 -17.37 -6.76 -2.76
C ALA A 91 -15.85 -6.98 -2.84
N ASP A 92 -15.40 -8.18 -2.49
CA ASP A 92 -14.01 -8.60 -2.70
C ASP A 92 -13.75 -8.86 -4.19
N ILE A 93 -12.72 -8.20 -4.73
CA ILE A 93 -12.30 -8.35 -6.13
C ILE A 93 -11.02 -9.18 -6.30
N CYS A 94 -10.48 -9.77 -5.23
CA CYS A 94 -9.25 -10.57 -5.28
C CYS A 94 -9.30 -11.69 -6.32
N GLY A 95 -10.47 -12.30 -6.56
CA GLY A 95 -10.65 -13.33 -7.57
C GLY A 95 -10.32 -12.88 -9.01
N ARG A 96 -10.38 -11.57 -9.30
CA ARG A 96 -10.05 -11.06 -10.64
C ARG A 96 -8.56 -11.15 -10.98
N PHE A 97 -7.68 -11.18 -9.98
CA PHE A 97 -6.25 -11.24 -10.26
C PHE A 97 -5.83 -12.62 -10.75
N ASP A 98 -5.04 -12.68 -11.82
CA ASP A 98 -4.52 -13.96 -12.32
C ASP A 98 -3.67 -14.72 -11.29
N TYR A 99 -3.07 -13.98 -10.34
CA TYR A 99 -2.38 -14.46 -9.14
C TYR A 99 -3.23 -15.43 -8.30
N THR A 100 -4.54 -15.19 -8.18
CA THR A 100 -5.41 -15.98 -7.29
C THR A 100 -5.91 -17.27 -7.94
N ARG A 101 -5.47 -17.59 -9.16
CA ARG A 101 -5.91 -18.79 -9.90
C ARG A 101 -5.67 -20.10 -9.15
N ASP A 102 -4.60 -20.19 -8.37
CA ASP A 102 -4.26 -21.37 -7.57
C ASP A 102 -4.96 -21.41 -6.20
N HIS A 103 -5.58 -20.29 -5.80
CA HIS A 103 -6.38 -20.12 -4.59
C HIS A 103 -7.69 -19.37 -4.92
N PRO A 104 -8.58 -19.96 -5.75
CA PRO A 104 -9.68 -19.26 -6.38
C PRO A 104 -10.88 -19.14 -5.45
N GLU A 105 -10.71 -18.45 -4.33
CA GLU A 105 -11.76 -18.17 -3.37
C GLU A 105 -11.82 -16.66 -3.16
N THR A 106 -13.03 -16.13 -3.10
CA THR A 106 -13.28 -14.72 -2.77
C THR A 106 -14.11 -14.62 -1.51
N ARG A 107 -13.86 -13.55 -0.76
CA ARG A 107 -14.67 -13.22 0.41
C ARG A 107 -16.05 -12.73 -0.05
N HIS A 108 -17.09 -13.25 0.56
CA HIS A 108 -18.46 -12.80 0.36
C HIS A 108 -19.08 -12.35 1.68
N PRO A 109 -19.74 -11.18 1.70
CA PRO A 109 -20.55 -10.79 2.85
C PRO A 109 -21.73 -11.73 3.03
N VAL A 110 -21.96 -12.12 4.28
CA VAL A 110 -23.18 -12.78 4.75
C VAL A 110 -23.87 -11.84 5.71
N TYR A 111 -25.15 -11.57 5.44
CA TYR A 111 -26.00 -10.72 6.26
C TYR A 111 -26.95 -11.61 7.06
N GLU A 112 -26.84 -11.58 8.39
CA GLU A 112 -27.70 -12.33 9.30
C GLU A 112 -28.19 -11.39 10.42
N ASP A 113 -29.49 -11.16 10.47
CA ASP A 113 -30.12 -10.14 11.33
C ASP A 113 -29.48 -8.75 11.16
N ASP A 114 -28.87 -8.20 12.22
CA ASP A 114 -28.18 -6.91 12.23
C ASP A 114 -26.64 -7.05 12.08
N ASP A 115 -26.13 -8.27 11.89
CA ASP A 115 -24.70 -8.56 11.80
C ASP A 115 -24.26 -8.85 10.35
N VAL A 116 -23.02 -8.47 10.03
CA VAL A 116 -22.32 -8.83 8.79
C VAL A 116 -21.09 -9.65 9.14
N TYR A 117 -20.97 -10.83 8.53
CA TYR A 117 -19.77 -11.68 8.64
C TYR A 117 -19.34 -12.19 7.28
N GLU A 118 -18.20 -12.87 7.23
CA GLU A 118 -17.57 -13.33 6.01
C GLU A 118 -17.74 -14.82 5.76
N THR A 119 -17.81 -15.19 4.48
CA THR A 119 -17.65 -16.56 4.02
C THR A 119 -16.79 -16.58 2.75
N TRP A 120 -16.06 -17.67 2.56
CA TRP A 120 -15.25 -17.88 1.37
C TRP A 120 -16.05 -18.71 0.36
N VAL A 121 -16.18 -18.23 -0.86
CA VAL A 121 -16.84 -18.97 -1.94
C VAL A 121 -15.88 -19.19 -3.11
N PRO A 122 -16.03 -20.30 -3.85
CA PRO A 122 -15.26 -20.53 -5.06
C PRO A 122 -15.50 -19.42 -6.10
N TYR A 123 -14.43 -18.98 -6.73
CA TYR A 123 -14.42 -18.01 -7.81
C TYR A 123 -14.00 -18.68 -9.12
N ASP A 124 -14.90 -18.74 -10.10
CA ASP A 124 -14.67 -19.46 -11.35
C ASP A 124 -14.06 -18.60 -12.48
N GLY A 125 -13.76 -17.33 -12.21
CA GLY A 125 -13.17 -16.39 -13.18
C GLY A 125 -13.95 -15.07 -13.35
N PRO A 126 -13.41 -14.11 -14.11
CA PRO A 126 -12.50 -14.36 -15.24
C PRO A 126 -10.98 -14.41 -14.98
N PHE A 127 -10.46 -14.11 -13.78
CA PHE A 127 -9.00 -14.03 -13.53
C PHE A 127 -8.27 -13.17 -14.59
N ASP A 128 -8.84 -12.01 -14.89
CA ASP A 128 -8.54 -11.18 -16.06
C ASP A 128 -7.57 -10.03 -15.78
N VAL A 129 -7.13 -9.85 -14.52
CA VAL A 129 -6.25 -8.76 -14.11
C VAL A 129 -4.86 -9.29 -13.80
N ALA A 130 -3.88 -8.91 -14.60
CA ALA A 130 -2.47 -9.21 -14.32
C ALA A 130 -1.87 -8.11 -13.44
N ILE A 131 -1.33 -8.50 -12.28
CA ILE A 131 -0.70 -7.56 -11.33
C ILE A 131 0.56 -6.95 -11.95
N ARG A 132 0.75 -5.64 -11.75
CA ARG A 132 1.91 -4.88 -12.24
C ARG A 132 2.56 -4.08 -11.12
N CYS A 133 3.88 -4.24 -11.00
CA CYS A 133 4.71 -3.35 -10.19
C CYS A 133 5.06 -2.09 -10.99
N TYR A 134 4.42 -0.97 -10.66
CA TYR A 134 4.71 0.33 -11.28
C TYR A 134 5.92 1.00 -10.62
N ARG A 135 6.71 1.73 -11.42
CA ARG A 135 7.85 2.50 -10.89
C ARG A 135 7.42 3.73 -10.09
N TYR A 136 6.51 4.53 -10.65
CA TYR A 136 6.07 5.78 -10.06
C TYR A 136 4.64 5.68 -9.57
N VAL A 137 4.37 6.35 -8.46
CA VAL A 137 3.00 6.61 -7.98
C VAL A 137 2.83 8.12 -7.89
N VAL A 138 1.86 8.64 -8.64
CA VAL A 138 1.68 10.07 -8.84
C VAL A 138 0.40 10.52 -8.16
N ASN A 139 0.50 11.44 -7.21
CA ASN A 139 -0.66 12.13 -6.66
C ASN A 139 -1.00 13.33 -7.58
N GLU A 140 -2.11 13.20 -8.30
CA GLU A 140 -2.59 14.17 -9.26
C GLU A 140 -3.21 15.41 -8.61
N THR A 141 -3.74 15.27 -7.39
CA THR A 141 -4.35 16.34 -6.60
C THR A 141 -3.29 17.30 -6.04
N LYS A 142 -2.22 16.77 -5.46
CA LYS A 142 -1.15 17.54 -4.80
C LYS A 142 0.05 17.85 -5.70
N LYS A 143 0.11 17.24 -6.89
CA LYS A 143 1.25 17.33 -7.80
C LYS A 143 2.54 16.85 -7.15
N GLU A 144 2.45 15.64 -6.59
CA GLU A 144 3.53 14.95 -5.91
C GLU A 144 3.72 13.55 -6.50
N PHE A 145 4.88 12.95 -6.29
CA PHE A 145 5.11 11.56 -6.70
C PHE A 145 6.11 10.84 -5.81
N VAL A 146 6.07 9.52 -5.88
CA VAL A 146 7.08 8.60 -5.32
C VAL A 146 7.72 7.86 -6.49
N ASP A 147 9.06 7.83 -6.54
CA ASP A 147 9.81 6.82 -7.32
C ASP A 147 10.06 5.62 -6.41
N ARG A 148 9.26 4.56 -6.55
CA ARG A 148 9.27 3.40 -5.65
C ARG A 148 10.59 2.61 -5.71
N PHE A 149 11.37 2.79 -6.77
CA PHE A 149 12.69 2.15 -6.94
C PHE A 149 13.85 3.02 -6.42
N CYS A 150 13.54 4.21 -5.89
CA CYS A 150 14.51 5.09 -5.24
C CYS A 150 14.09 5.41 -3.80
N THR A 151 13.27 4.58 -3.16
CA THR A 151 12.92 4.71 -1.74
C THR A 151 13.97 4.04 -0.85
N ALA A 152 13.88 4.26 0.47
CA ALA A 152 14.81 3.69 1.43
C ALA A 152 14.92 2.15 1.31
N VAL A 153 16.15 1.64 1.26
CA VAL A 153 16.44 0.20 1.36
C VAL A 153 16.19 -0.28 2.79
N ARG A 154 15.34 -1.30 2.94
CA ARG A 154 15.09 -1.97 4.23
C ARG A 154 16.18 -2.98 4.56
N TYR A 155 16.48 -3.86 3.60
CA TYR A 155 17.53 -4.87 3.71
C TYR A 155 17.89 -5.42 2.32
N ILE A 156 19.00 -6.16 2.26
CA ILE A 156 19.35 -6.97 1.09
C ILE A 156 19.18 -8.43 1.50
N ASP A 157 18.37 -9.20 0.79
CA ASP A 157 18.19 -10.62 1.08
C ASP A 157 19.50 -11.35 0.80
N LYS A 158 20.08 -11.95 1.83
CA LYS A 158 21.38 -12.61 1.75
C LYS A 158 21.40 -13.87 0.87
N ASN A 159 20.25 -14.48 0.59
CA ASN A 159 20.18 -15.73 -0.18
C ASN A 159 20.01 -15.46 -1.68
N THR A 160 19.27 -14.41 -2.01
CA THR A 160 18.89 -14.06 -3.38
C THR A 160 19.66 -12.85 -3.91
N GLY A 161 20.18 -12.00 -3.02
CA GLY A 161 20.77 -10.70 -3.34
C GLY A 161 19.72 -9.63 -3.67
N GLU A 162 18.44 -9.90 -3.44
CA GLU A 162 17.36 -8.95 -3.72
C GLU A 162 17.42 -7.74 -2.78
N ILE A 163 17.33 -6.53 -3.34
CA ILE A 163 17.30 -5.28 -2.59
C ILE A 163 15.83 -5.00 -2.23
N VAL A 164 15.48 -5.19 -0.97
CA VAL A 164 14.12 -4.96 -0.50
C VAL A 164 13.98 -3.51 -0.08
N ARG A 165 13.12 -2.78 -0.80
CA ARG A 165 12.85 -1.37 -0.56
C ARG A 165 11.56 -1.18 0.20
N TYR A 166 11.53 -0.11 0.99
CA TYR A 166 10.31 0.37 1.61
C TYR A 166 9.40 1.00 0.54
N ASP A 167 8.12 0.66 0.53
CA ASP A 167 7.13 1.36 -0.30
C ASP A 167 6.28 2.26 0.60
N PRO A 168 6.35 3.60 0.47
CA PRO A 168 5.55 4.51 1.28
C PRO A 168 4.08 4.51 0.90
N PHE A 169 3.67 3.92 -0.22
CA PHE A 169 2.32 4.09 -0.75
C PHE A 169 1.20 3.69 0.24
N PRO A 170 1.26 2.56 0.96
CA PRO A 170 0.27 2.26 2.00
C PRO A 170 0.19 3.33 3.09
N GLU A 171 1.33 3.80 3.60
CA GLU A 171 1.38 4.89 4.60
C GLU A 171 0.94 6.24 4.04
N LEU A 172 1.07 6.48 2.74
CA LEU A 172 0.57 7.69 2.09
C LEU A 172 -0.96 7.65 1.95
N MET A 173 -1.55 6.47 1.81
CA MET A 173 -2.99 6.29 1.56
C MET A 173 -3.79 5.88 2.80
N CYS A 174 -3.11 5.58 3.92
CA CYS A 174 -3.79 4.99 5.06
C CYS A 174 -4.78 5.94 5.73
N SER A 175 -5.90 5.39 6.19
CA SER A 175 -6.74 6.10 7.16
C SER A 175 -5.97 6.32 8.46
N GLN A 176 -6.54 7.15 9.33
CA GLN A 176 -6.10 7.27 10.71
C GLN A 176 -5.93 5.88 11.36
N THR A 177 -4.81 5.72 12.09
CA THR A 177 -4.61 4.56 12.94
C THR A 177 -5.54 4.65 14.17
N GLY A 178 -6.65 3.90 14.19
CA GLY A 178 -7.62 3.91 15.29
C GLY A 178 -7.03 3.33 16.60
N TRP A 179 -7.54 3.80 17.75
CA TRP A 179 -7.17 3.37 19.12
C TRP A 179 -5.70 3.48 19.55
N LEU A 180 -4.80 3.99 18.72
CA LEU A 180 -3.51 4.45 19.22
C LEU A 180 -3.77 5.70 20.06
N GLU A 181 -3.80 5.56 21.40
CA GLU A 181 -3.84 6.66 22.38
C GLU A 181 -2.56 7.52 22.36
N ASP A 182 -1.88 7.58 21.22
CA ASP A 182 -0.69 8.37 21.01
C ASP A 182 -0.95 9.36 19.89
N PRO A 183 -1.49 10.55 20.21
CA PRO A 183 -1.69 11.61 19.23
C PRO A 183 -0.39 12.14 18.61
N GLU A 184 0.79 11.76 19.13
CA GLU A 184 2.09 12.04 18.47
C GLU A 184 2.44 10.98 17.40
N ASN A 185 1.79 9.81 17.43
CA ASN A 185 2.02 8.68 16.52
C ASN A 185 0.74 8.24 15.78
N GLU A 186 -0.29 9.09 15.75
CA GLU A 186 -1.45 8.92 14.88
C GLU A 186 -1.00 9.10 13.44
N ILE A 187 -0.90 8.00 12.69
CA ILE A 187 -0.50 8.04 11.28
C ILE A 187 -1.79 8.14 10.47
N GLU A 188 -1.94 9.25 9.75
CA GLU A 188 -2.84 9.35 8.61
C GLU A 188 -2.04 9.64 7.35
N GLY A 189 -2.39 8.93 6.30
CA GLY A 189 -1.80 9.12 4.99
C GLY A 189 -2.10 10.50 4.42
N ARG A 190 -1.03 11.24 4.09
CA ARG A 190 -1.15 12.55 3.45
C ARG A 190 -1.88 12.52 2.10
N TRP A 191 -2.00 11.37 1.45
CA TRP A 191 -2.70 11.18 0.17
C TRP A 191 -4.07 10.50 0.35
N PHE A 192 -4.56 10.36 1.59
CA PHE A 192 -5.86 9.77 1.88
C PHE A 192 -6.98 10.42 1.06
N GLY A 193 -7.64 9.62 0.22
CA GLY A 193 -8.74 10.04 -0.65
C GLY A 193 -8.35 10.98 -1.80
N ASP A 194 -7.04 11.18 -2.06
CA ASP A 194 -6.57 11.96 -3.21
C ASP A 194 -6.63 11.14 -4.50
N THR A 195 -6.63 11.82 -5.65
CA THR A 195 -6.54 11.15 -6.95
C THR A 195 -5.11 10.71 -7.19
N VAL A 196 -4.91 9.39 -7.28
CA VAL A 196 -3.61 8.76 -7.52
C VAL A 196 -3.59 8.08 -8.89
N ARG A 197 -2.44 8.17 -9.57
CA ARG A 197 -2.18 7.52 -10.84
C ARG A 197 -0.81 6.83 -10.82
N PRO A 198 -0.77 5.49 -10.87
CA PRO A 198 0.48 4.75 -11.07
C PRO A 198 1.00 4.87 -12.50
N SER A 199 2.32 4.83 -12.69
CA SER A 199 2.97 5.09 -13.99
C SER A 199 4.38 4.51 -14.05
N ASP A 200 4.80 4.03 -15.21
CA ASP A 200 6.22 3.71 -15.47
C ASP A 200 6.99 4.93 -16.04
N GLU A 201 6.27 5.97 -16.43
CA GLU A 201 6.82 7.22 -16.92
C GLU A 201 6.93 8.25 -15.80
N HIS A 202 8.07 8.94 -15.74
CA HIS A 202 8.31 10.03 -14.80
C HIS A 202 7.29 11.16 -15.02
N PRO A 203 6.66 11.71 -13.97
CA PRO A 203 5.56 12.68 -14.12
C PRO A 203 6.00 14.07 -14.63
N GLY A 204 7.30 14.33 -14.65
CA GLY A 204 7.92 15.55 -15.18
C GLY A 204 8.10 16.65 -14.12
N ASP A 205 8.69 17.77 -14.55
CA ASP A 205 9.17 18.85 -13.65
C ASP A 205 8.04 19.58 -12.88
N GLY A 206 6.78 19.34 -13.26
CA GLY A 206 5.61 19.92 -12.58
C GLY A 206 5.22 19.21 -11.28
N TYR A 207 5.91 18.13 -10.91
CA TYR A 207 5.61 17.33 -9.73
C TYR A 207 6.79 17.32 -8.76
N ALA A 208 6.49 17.42 -7.47
CA ALA A 208 7.48 17.32 -6.41
C ALA A 208 7.65 15.87 -5.95
N THR A 209 8.90 15.43 -5.71
CA THR A 209 9.12 14.13 -5.08
C THR A 209 8.67 14.19 -3.62
N VAL A 210 7.96 13.16 -3.17
CA VAL A 210 7.79 12.88 -1.74
C VAL A 210 9.14 12.42 -1.20
N ALA A 211 9.44 12.78 0.05
CA ALA A 211 10.67 12.38 0.72
C ALA A 211 10.80 10.84 0.68
N GLN A 212 11.95 10.34 0.22
CA GLN A 212 12.21 8.92 0.00
C GLN A 212 12.28 8.10 1.32
N ASN A 213 12.28 8.79 2.47
CA ASN A 213 12.25 8.28 3.84
C ASN A 213 10.95 8.69 4.56
N TYR A 214 9.82 8.71 3.85
CA TYR A 214 8.54 9.21 4.37
C TYR A 214 8.10 8.56 5.70
N SER A 215 8.44 7.29 5.93
CA SER A 215 8.01 6.60 7.14
C SER A 215 8.73 7.08 8.39
N TYR A 216 7.96 7.25 9.46
CA TYR A 216 8.47 7.46 10.81
C TYR A 216 9.30 6.26 11.33
N TRP A 217 9.06 5.06 10.76
CA TRP A 217 9.71 3.81 11.13
C TRP A 217 10.87 3.43 10.21
N ALA A 218 11.01 4.08 9.06
CA ALA A 218 12.14 3.87 8.15
C ALA A 218 13.23 4.90 8.48
N PRO A 219 14.34 4.50 9.15
CA PRO A 219 15.49 5.38 9.22
C PRO A 219 15.97 5.67 7.79
N PRO A 220 16.40 6.91 7.48
CA PRO A 220 17.10 7.16 6.23
C PRO A 220 18.39 6.35 6.24
N SER A 221 18.65 5.58 5.20
CA SER A 221 19.92 4.88 5.04
C SER A 221 20.41 4.96 3.60
N ILE A 222 19.69 4.39 2.64
CA ILE A 222 20.15 4.36 1.24
C ILE A 222 18.95 4.52 0.32
N THR A 223 18.97 5.54 -0.55
CA THR A 223 17.87 5.81 -1.50
C THR A 223 18.32 5.89 -2.97
N CYS A 224 19.61 5.69 -3.24
CA CYS A 224 20.11 5.55 -4.60
C CYS A 224 19.55 4.29 -5.28
N SER A 225 19.75 4.17 -6.60
CA SER A 225 19.19 3.06 -7.39
C SER A 225 19.84 1.72 -7.08
N ASP A 226 19.15 0.62 -7.40
CA ASP A 226 19.70 -0.74 -7.25
C ASP A 226 21.00 -0.93 -8.04
N GLU A 227 21.10 -0.34 -9.23
CA GLU A 227 22.32 -0.36 -10.05
C GLU A 227 23.50 0.30 -9.34
N GLU A 228 23.26 1.42 -8.64
CA GLU A 228 24.28 2.13 -7.89
C GLU A 228 24.73 1.34 -6.65
N ILE A 229 23.77 0.74 -5.94
CA ILE A 229 24.06 -0.16 -4.81
C ILE A 229 24.93 -1.33 -5.27
N MET A 230 24.52 -2.02 -6.33
CA MET A 230 25.26 -3.18 -6.84
C MET A 230 26.63 -2.80 -7.41
N ARG A 231 26.77 -1.59 -7.96
CA ARG A 231 28.07 -1.04 -8.35
C ARG A 231 28.99 -0.88 -7.14
N ILE A 232 28.49 -0.32 -6.03
CA ILE A 232 29.26 -0.15 -4.78
C ILE A 232 29.65 -1.51 -4.20
N VAL A 233 28.72 -2.46 -4.14
CA VAL A 233 28.99 -3.83 -3.65
C VAL A 233 30.12 -4.47 -4.46
N ALA A 234 30.06 -4.37 -5.79
CA ALA A 234 31.07 -4.96 -6.68
C ALA A 234 32.42 -4.23 -6.63
N GLU A 235 32.42 -2.89 -6.64
CA GLU A 235 33.64 -2.06 -6.62
C GLU A 235 34.46 -2.28 -5.36
N TYR A 236 33.79 -2.42 -4.21
CA TYR A 236 34.44 -2.57 -2.90
C TYR A 236 34.50 -4.02 -2.41
N GLY A 237 33.97 -4.98 -3.18
CA GLY A 237 33.96 -6.40 -2.81
C GLY A 237 33.23 -6.67 -1.50
N LEU A 238 32.09 -6.01 -1.28
CA LEU A 238 31.30 -6.15 -0.05
C LEU A 238 30.57 -7.50 -0.04
N ASP A 239 30.47 -8.09 1.15
CA ASP A 239 29.68 -9.32 1.35
C ASP A 239 28.23 -8.95 1.66
N ILE A 240 27.30 -9.32 0.78
CA ILE A 240 25.86 -9.06 0.97
C ILE A 240 25.27 -9.80 2.17
N ALA A 241 25.95 -10.83 2.67
CA ALA A 241 25.54 -11.56 3.86
C ALA A 241 26.00 -10.88 5.17
N ASP A 242 26.79 -9.81 5.09
CA ASP A 242 27.22 -9.03 6.25
C ASP A 242 26.04 -8.26 6.85
N GLU A 243 25.86 -8.35 8.17
CA GLU A 243 24.78 -7.67 8.89
C GLU A 243 24.88 -6.14 8.80
N ASP A 244 26.10 -5.60 8.58
CA ASP A 244 26.37 -4.17 8.44
C ASP A 244 26.40 -3.71 6.96
N ILE A 245 25.97 -4.54 6.00
CA ILE A 245 26.10 -4.25 4.57
C ILE A 245 25.55 -2.87 4.17
N LEU A 246 24.39 -2.47 4.73
CA LEU A 246 23.80 -1.17 4.43
C LEU A 246 24.65 -0.02 4.97
N ALA A 247 25.19 -0.13 6.19
CA ALA A 247 26.10 0.90 6.72
C ALA A 247 27.39 1.00 5.89
N GLN A 248 27.87 -0.14 5.37
CA GLN A 248 29.03 -0.18 4.50
C GLN A 248 28.76 0.50 3.14
N ILE A 249 27.58 0.28 2.56
CA ILE A 249 27.17 0.94 1.31
C ILE A 249 27.00 2.45 1.55
N ASP A 250 26.30 2.85 2.60
CA ASP A 250 26.05 4.27 2.93
C ASP A 250 27.34 5.07 3.09
N ALA A 251 28.35 4.51 3.77
CA ALA A 251 29.66 5.13 3.94
C ALA A 251 30.44 5.35 2.62
N ARG A 252 29.96 4.81 1.50
CA ARG A 252 30.58 4.87 0.17
C ARG A 252 29.72 5.61 -0.85
N LEU A 253 28.56 6.13 -0.44
CA LEU A 253 27.76 7.03 -1.27
C LEU A 253 28.47 8.40 -1.39
N PRO A 254 28.38 9.05 -2.56
CA PRO A 254 29.04 10.33 -2.83
C PRO A 254 28.50 11.52 -2.03
#